data_AF-A0A6B2UKJ7-F1
#
_entry.id   AF-A0A6B2UKJ7-F1
#
_cell.length_a   1.000
_cell.length_b   1.000
_cell.length_c   1.000
_cell.angle_alpha   90.00
_cell.angle_beta   90.00
_cell.angle_gamma   90.00
#
_symmetry.space_group_name_H-M   'P 1'
#
loop_
_entity.id
_entity.type
_entity.pdbx_description
1 polymer ?
#
loop_
_entity_poly.entity_id
_entity_poly.type
_entity_poly.pdbx_seq_one_letter_code
_entity_poly.pdbx_strand_id
1 'polypeptide(L)'
;MGWVTDWSAQAACRTTDPDELFVQGAAQNRAKAVCTGCPVRTECLADALDNRVEFGVWGGMTERERRALLRRRPLVTSWRRLLETARSEYERSCGPLGTGTEALDFEEMEAEDAAHVTADPAERRYVAAPGDRRYAAVG
;
A
#
# COMPACT_ATOMS: atom_id res chain seq x y z
N MET A 1 4.86 14.20 3.24
CA MET A 1 4.68 14.43 4.70
C MET A 1 5.65 13.48 5.42
N GLY A 2 6.39 13.92 6.44
CA GLY A 2 7.49 13.13 7.03
C GLY A 2 7.06 11.88 7.82
N TRP A 3 8.03 11.04 8.20
CA TRP A 3 7.80 9.83 9.01
C TRP A 3 7.13 10.13 10.36
N VAL A 4 6.06 9.40 10.70
CA VAL A 4 5.40 9.53 12.01
C VAL A 4 6.13 8.70 13.06
N THR A 5 6.74 9.35 14.04
CA THR A 5 7.43 8.68 15.14
C THR A 5 6.47 8.01 16.12
N ASP A 6 5.40 8.70 16.50
CA ASP A 6 4.33 8.18 17.38
C ASP A 6 3.20 7.54 16.57
N TRP A 7 3.56 6.54 15.76
CA TRP A 7 2.64 5.87 14.87
C TRP A 7 1.56 5.08 15.63
N SER A 8 1.90 4.53 16.80
CA SER A 8 0.98 3.70 17.59
C SER A 8 -0.21 4.49 18.11
N ALA A 9 -0.03 5.78 18.44
CA ALA A 9 -1.12 6.65 18.87
C ALA A 9 -2.12 6.97 17.74
N GLN A 10 -1.68 6.92 16.48
CA GLN A 10 -2.48 7.23 15.28
C GLN A 10 -3.02 5.97 14.58
N ALA A 11 -2.77 4.78 15.14
CA ALA A 11 -3.20 3.53 14.55
C ALA A 11 -4.72 3.36 14.65
N ALA A 12 -5.38 3.14 13.50
CA ALA A 12 -6.83 2.91 13.43
C ALA A 12 -7.27 1.66 14.22
N CYS A 13 -6.39 0.66 14.34
CA CYS A 13 -6.69 -0.56 15.08
C CYS A 13 -6.77 -0.39 16.61
N ARG A 14 -6.38 0.78 17.16
CA ARG A 14 -6.43 1.04 18.61
C ARG A 14 -7.87 1.08 19.17
N THR A 15 -8.85 1.35 18.32
CA THR A 15 -10.27 1.36 18.71
C THR A 15 -10.92 -0.01 18.62
N THR A 16 -10.20 -1.03 18.13
CA THR A 16 -10.65 -2.43 18.04
C THR A 16 -10.08 -3.23 19.20
N ASP A 17 -10.69 -4.38 19.50
CA ASP A 17 -10.16 -5.32 20.49
C ASP A 17 -8.74 -5.79 20.09
N PRO A 18 -7.73 -5.66 20.99
CA PRO A 18 -6.38 -6.16 20.74
C PRO A 18 -6.34 -7.64 20.34
N ASP A 19 -7.20 -8.48 20.91
CA ASP A 19 -7.20 -9.93 20.68
C ASP A 19 -7.56 -10.27 19.23
N GLU A 20 -8.32 -9.42 18.55
CA GLU A 20 -8.65 -9.59 17.12
C GLU A 20 -7.41 -9.47 16.22
N LEU A 21 -6.34 -8.81 16.67
CA LEU A 21 -5.10 -8.65 15.89
C LEU A 21 -4.17 -9.86 16.01
N PHE A 22 -4.31 -10.67 17.07
CA PHE A 22 -3.45 -11.82 17.37
C PHE A 22 -4.08 -13.18 17.01
N VAL A 23 -5.17 -13.17 16.24
CA VAL A 23 -5.85 -14.37 15.77
C VAL A 23 -5.05 -15.17 14.72
N GLN A 24 -5.42 -16.43 14.53
CA GLN A 24 -4.82 -17.33 13.54
C GLN A 24 -5.78 -17.68 12.39
N GLY A 25 -5.23 -18.16 11.27
CA GLY A 25 -6.00 -18.68 10.14
C GLY A 25 -6.89 -17.62 9.47
N ALA A 26 -8.12 -18.02 9.11
CA ALA A 26 -9.05 -17.16 8.36
C ALA A 26 -9.45 -15.87 9.12
N ALA A 27 -9.38 -15.88 10.45
CA ALA A 27 -9.69 -14.71 11.27
C ALA A 27 -8.70 -13.55 11.03
N GLN A 28 -7.48 -13.83 10.56
CA GLN A 28 -6.49 -12.79 10.21
C GLN A 28 -6.98 -11.89 9.07
N ASN A 29 -7.91 -12.36 8.23
CA ASN A 29 -8.48 -11.55 7.15
C ASN A 29 -9.25 -10.34 7.70
N ARG A 30 -9.92 -10.48 8.85
CA ARG A 30 -10.62 -9.36 9.51
C ARG A 30 -9.64 -8.31 10.00
N ALA A 31 -8.57 -8.74 10.68
CA ALA A 31 -7.51 -7.84 11.11
C ALA A 31 -6.82 -7.13 9.94
N LYS A 32 -6.59 -7.82 8.81
CA LYS A 32 -6.05 -7.20 7.59
C LYS A 32 -6.96 -6.11 7.02
N ALA A 33 -8.28 -6.29 7.10
CA ALA A 33 -9.25 -5.31 6.63
C ALA A 33 -9.18 -4.00 7.44
N VAL A 34 -8.98 -4.09 8.77
CA VAL A 34 -8.77 -2.91 9.63
C VAL A 34 -7.55 -2.11 9.19
N CYS A 35 -6.49 -2.77 8.71
CA CYS A 35 -5.28 -2.10 8.25
C CYS A 35 -5.44 -1.36 6.91
N THR A 36 -6.45 -1.64 6.08
CA THR A 36 -6.52 -1.14 4.69
C THR A 36 -6.56 0.39 4.60
N GLY A 37 -7.27 1.06 5.51
CA GLY A 37 -7.40 2.52 5.56
C GLY A 37 -6.53 3.21 6.61
N CYS A 38 -5.60 2.49 7.25
CA CYS A 38 -4.81 3.05 8.34
C CYS A 38 -3.74 4.04 7.81
N PRO A 39 -3.68 5.29 8.30
CA PRO A 39 -2.72 6.30 7.81
C PRO A 39 -1.27 5.90 8.10
N VAL A 40 -1.04 5.19 9.21
CA VAL A 40 0.28 4.78 9.70
C VAL A 40 0.66 3.34 9.32
N ARG A 41 0.06 2.81 8.24
CA ARG A 41 0.25 1.41 7.84
C ARG A 41 1.71 1.07 7.54
N THR A 42 2.44 2.00 6.91
CA THR A 42 3.84 1.78 6.53
C THR A 42 4.76 1.82 7.76
N GLU A 43 4.52 2.74 8.69
CA GLU A 43 5.28 2.89 9.94
C GLU A 43 5.11 1.65 10.80
N CYS A 44 3.86 1.20 10.98
CA CYS A 44 3.53 -0.02 11.69
C CYS A 44 4.21 -1.26 11.06
N LEU A 45 4.21 -1.35 9.72
CA LEU A 45 4.86 -2.46 9.03
C LEU A 45 6.39 -2.44 9.18
N ALA A 46 7.00 -1.27 9.06
CA ALA A 46 8.44 -1.11 9.19
C ALA A 46 8.91 -1.52 10.58
N ASP A 47 8.21 -1.06 11.61
CA ASP A 47 8.52 -1.37 13.00
C ASP A 47 8.42 -2.89 13.26
N ALA A 48 7.37 -3.54 12.72
CA ALA A 48 7.21 -4.99 12.82
C ALA A 48 8.32 -5.79 12.12
N LEU A 49 8.83 -5.29 10.97
CA LEU A 49 9.90 -5.93 10.22
C LEU A 49 11.27 -5.71 10.84
N ASP A 50 11.55 -4.49 11.33
CA ASP A 50 12.80 -4.14 12.01
C ASP A 50 12.92 -4.87 13.35
N ASN A 51 11.84 -4.92 14.15
CA ASN A 51 11.79 -5.65 15.42
C ASN A 51 11.56 -7.16 15.28
N ARG A 52 11.36 -7.66 14.05
CA ARG A 52 11.06 -9.06 13.74
C ARG A 52 9.90 -9.64 14.57
N VAL A 53 8.83 -8.86 14.72
CA VAL A 53 7.67 -9.25 15.54
C VAL A 53 7.06 -10.53 14.98
N GLU A 54 6.96 -11.54 15.85
CA GLU A 54 6.58 -12.89 15.46
C GLU A 54 5.08 -13.11 15.35
N PHE A 55 4.25 -12.37 16.09
CA PHE A 55 2.81 -12.65 16.17
C PHE A 55 1.96 -11.49 15.66
N GLY A 56 0.71 -11.82 15.30
CA GLY A 56 -0.33 -10.86 14.91
C GLY A 56 -0.19 -10.25 13.51
N VAL A 57 -1.18 -9.42 13.18
CA VAL A 57 -1.26 -8.67 11.91
C VAL A 57 -0.69 -7.26 12.10
N TRP A 58 0.28 -6.91 11.26
CA TRP A 58 0.99 -5.62 11.34
C TRP A 58 1.02 -4.98 9.96
N GLY A 59 0.58 -3.72 9.87
CA GLY A 59 0.55 -2.98 8.61
C GLY A 59 -0.16 -3.69 7.46
N GLY A 60 -1.14 -4.55 7.76
CA GLY A 60 -1.86 -5.37 6.78
C GLY A 60 -1.12 -6.63 6.32
N MET A 61 -0.05 -7.03 7.00
CA MET A 61 0.68 -8.28 6.75
C MET A 61 0.61 -9.23 7.94
N THR A 62 0.33 -10.50 7.66
CA THR A 62 0.41 -11.60 8.61
C THR A 62 1.86 -11.97 8.93
N GLU A 63 2.07 -12.67 10.04
CA GLU A 63 3.37 -13.27 10.40
C GLU A 63 4.02 -14.03 9.24
N ARG A 64 3.25 -14.90 8.57
CA ARG A 64 3.75 -15.72 7.46
C ARG A 64 4.24 -14.87 6.29
N GLU A 65 3.50 -13.81 5.96
CA GLU A 65 3.86 -12.88 4.89
C GLU A 65 5.11 -12.06 5.26
N ARG A 66 5.22 -11.58 6.51
CA ARG A 66 6.41 -10.87 7.00
C ARG A 66 7.66 -11.76 6.97
N ARG A 67 7.56 -13.00 7.47
CA ARG A 67 8.68 -13.95 7.42
C ARG A 67 9.09 -14.28 5.97
N ALA A 68 8.13 -14.41 5.06
CA ALA A 68 8.44 -14.60 3.64
C ALA A 68 9.17 -13.38 3.05
N LEU A 69 8.78 -12.16 3.44
CA LEU A 69 9.43 -10.93 3.00
C LEU A 69 10.88 -10.83 3.52
N LEU A 70 11.10 -11.11 4.81
CA LEU A 70 12.44 -11.13 5.42
C LEU A 70 13.36 -12.15 4.74
N ARG A 71 12.85 -13.33 4.38
CA ARG A 71 13.63 -14.34 3.63
C ARG A 71 13.98 -13.90 2.22
N ARG A 72 13.09 -13.15 1.54
CA ARG A 72 13.33 -12.64 0.18
C ARG A 72 14.31 -11.48 0.13
N ARG A 73 14.46 -10.73 1.23
CA ARG A 73 15.31 -9.52 1.31
C ARG A 73 16.23 -9.55 2.54
N PRO A 74 17.20 -10.48 2.59
CA PRO A 74 18.10 -10.62 3.73
C PRO A 74 19.10 -9.44 3.87
N LEU A 75 19.31 -8.67 2.81
CA LEU A 75 20.27 -7.56 2.77
C LEU A 75 19.71 -6.23 3.29
N VAL A 76 18.41 -6.16 3.59
CA VAL A 76 17.78 -4.94 4.10
C VAL A 76 18.08 -4.80 5.59
N THR A 77 18.87 -3.79 5.95
CA THR A 77 19.27 -3.50 7.32
C THR A 77 18.32 -2.55 8.05
N SER A 78 17.55 -1.74 7.32
CA SER A 78 16.52 -0.85 7.88
C SER A 78 15.29 -0.82 6.96
N TRP A 79 14.20 -1.42 7.42
CA TRP A 79 12.92 -1.40 6.74
C TRP A 79 12.27 -0.02 6.81
N ARG A 80 12.43 0.70 7.93
CA ARG A 80 12.05 2.12 8.03
C ARG A 80 12.59 2.93 6.85
N ARG A 81 13.91 2.94 6.65
CA ARG A 81 14.56 3.75 5.61
C ARG A 81 14.09 3.36 4.22
N LEU A 82 13.98 2.05 3.96
CA LEU A 82 13.54 1.53 2.67
C LEU A 82 12.11 1.98 2.36
N LEU A 83 11.19 1.82 3.32
CA LEU A 83 9.79 2.13 3.13
C LEU A 83 9.52 3.64 3.09
N GLU A 84 10.26 4.43 3.87
CA GLU A 84 10.23 5.90 3.81
C GLU A 84 10.68 6.42 2.44
N THR A 85 11.75 5.85 1.90
CA THR A 85 12.25 6.19 0.55
C THR A 85 11.20 5.85 -0.49
N ALA A 86 10.66 4.63 -0.47
CA ALA A 86 9.63 4.19 -1.41
C ALA A 86 8.37 5.06 -1.36
N ARG A 87 7.92 5.47 -0.15
CA ARG A 87 6.80 6.39 0.01
C ARG A 87 7.11 7.75 -0.61
N SER A 88 8.26 8.32 -0.29
CA SER A 88 8.66 9.64 -0.80
C SER A 88 8.80 9.63 -2.32
N GLU A 89 9.30 8.54 -2.89
CA GLU A 89 9.37 8.34 -4.34
C GLU A 89 7.99 8.22 -4.97
N TYR A 90 7.07 7.47 -4.36
CA TYR A 90 5.69 7.39 -4.82
C TYR A 90 5.00 8.76 -4.78
N GLU A 91 5.14 9.49 -3.67
CA GLU A 91 4.61 10.87 -3.51
C GLU A 91 5.19 11.82 -4.56
N ARG A 92 6.48 11.69 -4.91
CA ARG A 92 7.11 12.48 -5.99
C ARG A 92 6.67 12.03 -7.39
N SER A 93 6.52 10.73 -7.61
CA SER A 93 6.27 10.11 -8.92
C SER A 93 4.83 10.27 -9.38
N CYS A 94 3.87 10.14 -8.47
CA CYS A 94 2.46 10.38 -8.79
C CYS A 94 2.08 11.86 -8.86
N GLY A 95 3.01 12.78 -8.53
CA GLY A 95 2.67 14.16 -8.21
C GLY A 95 1.72 14.22 -7.00
N PRO A 96 1.34 15.42 -6.52
CA PRO A 96 0.18 15.49 -5.64
C PRO A 96 -0.99 14.89 -6.42
N LEU A 97 -1.51 13.75 -5.96
CA LEU A 97 -2.86 13.33 -6.33
C LEU A 97 -3.72 14.58 -6.18
N GLY A 98 -4.25 15.06 -7.30
CA GLY A 98 -4.98 16.32 -7.37
C GLY A 98 -5.87 16.47 -6.16
N THR A 99 -5.55 17.46 -5.34
CA THR A 99 -6.58 18.23 -4.67
C THR A 99 -7.40 18.86 -5.79
N GLY A 100 -8.32 18.10 -6.39
CA GLY A 100 -9.42 18.61 -7.20
C GLY A 100 -10.44 19.34 -6.33
N THR A 101 -9.93 20.13 -5.38
CA THR A 101 -10.57 21.24 -4.69
C THR A 101 -9.64 22.44 -4.77
N GLU A 102 -8.88 22.58 -5.86
CA GLU A 102 -8.81 23.91 -6.45
C GLU A 102 -10.24 24.21 -6.88
N ALA A 103 -10.84 25.18 -6.20
CA ALA A 103 -11.98 25.87 -6.72
C ALA A 103 -11.62 26.24 -8.17
N LEU A 104 -12.27 25.57 -9.12
CA LEU A 104 -12.49 26.21 -10.40
C LEU A 104 -13.35 27.43 -10.07
N ASP A 105 -12.69 28.57 -9.90
CA ASP A 105 -13.29 29.85 -10.17
C ASP A 105 -13.91 29.74 -11.56
N PHE A 106 -15.25 29.65 -11.58
CA PHE A 106 -16.09 29.32 -12.73
C PHE A 106 -16.40 30.58 -13.59
N GLU A 107 -15.50 31.56 -13.61
CA GLU A 107 -15.57 32.74 -14.47
C GLU A 107 -14.15 32.86 -15.07
N GLU A 108 -13.81 32.35 -16.26
CA GLU A 108 -14.29 32.71 -17.60
C GLU A 108 -13.58 31.70 -18.56
N MET A 109 -14.27 30.80 -19.27
CA MET A 109 -14.61 30.93 -20.71
C MET A 109 -13.53 31.70 -21.50
N GLU A 110 -12.73 31.04 -22.35
CA GLU A 110 -12.97 30.74 -23.78
C GLU A 110 -12.04 29.57 -24.18
N ALA A 111 -12.55 28.46 -24.71
CA ALA A 111 -12.81 28.18 -26.13
C ALA A 111 -11.54 28.25 -27.02
N GLU A 112 -10.97 27.06 -27.30
CA GLU A 112 -10.20 26.63 -28.49
C GLU A 112 -8.92 25.83 -28.14
N ASP A 113 -9.07 24.53 -27.84
CA ASP A 113 -8.18 23.47 -28.37
C ASP A 113 -8.71 22.08 -28.00
N ALA A 114 -9.89 21.76 -28.51
CA ALA A 114 -10.43 20.42 -28.48
C ALA A 114 -10.03 19.68 -29.77
N ALA A 115 -8.84 19.08 -29.81
CA ALA A 115 -8.58 17.93 -30.67
C ALA A 115 -7.28 17.22 -30.28
N HIS A 116 -7.41 16.05 -29.65
CA HIS A 116 -6.83 14.78 -30.14
C HIS A 116 -6.47 13.82 -29.00
N VAL A 117 -7.46 13.15 -28.42
CA VAL A 117 -7.27 11.79 -27.87
C VAL A 117 -8.53 10.99 -28.14
N THR A 118 -8.64 10.42 -29.34
CA THR A 118 -9.53 9.26 -29.53
C THR A 118 -8.76 8.04 -29.04
N ALA A 119 -9.16 7.51 -27.89
CA ALA A 119 -8.66 6.23 -27.40
C ALA A 119 -9.13 5.13 -28.36
N ASP A 120 -8.20 4.55 -29.13
CA ASP A 120 -8.45 3.34 -29.90
C ASP A 120 -8.59 2.14 -28.94
N PRO A 121 -9.73 1.43 -28.92
CA PRO A 121 -9.94 0.29 -28.02
C PRO A 121 -9.13 -0.97 -28.41
N ALA A 122 -8.34 -0.96 -29.49
CA ALA A 122 -7.58 -2.12 -29.96
C ALA A 122 -6.18 -2.31 -29.36
N GLU A 123 -5.61 -1.31 -28.65
CA GLU A 123 -4.20 -1.36 -28.19
C GLU A 123 -4.00 -1.63 -26.69
N ARG A 124 -5.01 -2.12 -25.96
CA ARG A 124 -4.80 -2.62 -24.60
C ARG A 124 -4.15 -4.01 -24.63
N ARG A 125 -2.96 -4.10 -25.22
CA ARG A 125 -2.12 -5.29 -25.22
C ARG A 125 -1.52 -5.45 -23.83
N TYR A 126 -2.16 -6.26 -23.00
CA TYR A 126 -1.54 -6.80 -21.79
C TYR A 126 -0.28 -7.58 -22.22
N VAL A 127 0.89 -7.03 -21.93
CA VAL A 127 2.16 -7.77 -22.08
C VAL A 127 2.25 -8.72 -20.90
N ALA A 128 1.91 -9.99 -21.12
CA ALA A 128 2.15 -11.06 -20.17
C ALA A 128 3.67 -11.23 -19.97
N ALA A 129 4.13 -11.24 -18.72
CA ALA A 129 5.51 -11.57 -18.39
C ALA A 129 5.82 -13.01 -18.88
N PRO A 130 6.95 -13.27 -19.55
CA PRO A 130 7.27 -14.59 -20.04
C PRO A 130 7.66 -15.50 -18.86
N GLY A 131 6.74 -16.37 -18.42
CA GLY A 131 7.07 -17.45 -17.48
C GLY A 131 5.96 -17.96 -16.55
N ASP A 132 4.80 -17.33 -16.44
CA ASP A 132 3.78 -17.74 -15.45
C ASP A 132 2.89 -18.91 -15.95
N ARG A 133 3.40 -20.14 -15.83
CA ARG A 133 2.65 -21.40 -16.00
C ARG A 133 1.89 -21.83 -14.73
N ARG A 134 1.20 -20.92 -14.03
CA ARG A 134 0.64 -21.26 -12.70
C ARG A 134 -0.87 -21.42 -12.58
N TYR A 135 -1.62 -21.34 -13.68
CA TYR A 135 -3.01 -21.77 -13.67
C TYR A 135 -3.25 -22.80 -14.77
N ALA A 136 -2.80 -24.03 -14.50
CA ALA A 136 -3.26 -25.21 -15.20
C ALA A 136 -4.74 -25.44 -14.83
N ALA A 137 -5.57 -25.60 -15.84
CA ALA A 137 -6.98 -25.88 -15.71
C ALA A 137 -7.22 -27.16 -14.90
N VAL A 138 -8.27 -27.10 -14.08
CA VAL A 138 -8.89 -28.23 -13.40
C VAL A 138 -9.48 -29.15 -14.48
N GLY A 139 -9.11 -30.43 -14.45
CA GLY A 139 -9.71 -31.47 -15.29
C GLY A 139 -11.00 -32.01 -14.71
#